data_AF-A0A971HFT4-F1
#
_entry.id   AF-A0A971HFT4-F1
#
_cell.length_a   1.000
_cell.length_b   1.000
_cell.length_c   1.000
_cell.angle_alpha   90.00
_cell.angle_beta   90.00
_cell.angle_gamma   90.00
#
_symmetry.space_group_name_H-M   'P 1'
#
loop_
_entity.id
_entity.type
_entity.pdbx_description
1 polymer ?
#
loop_
_entity_poly.entity_id
_entity_poly.type
_entity_poly.pdbx_seq_one_letter_code
_entity_poly.pdbx_strand_id
1 'polypeptide(L)'
;MILCDNEVDRDFEKFSTDALSELSELFVGKTGIFDHEWTAKNQTARIYRTELLEDRDILTSLGEPYKALKAFAYMLKSEKNLELISEIEAGIKKEVSIGCSLKKRLCSVCGLAEGGCGHIKGREYEGKLCYFELFDVSDAYEWSFVAVPAQRAAGVVKRFGGAKTLKGFVESLEGSVFAAEYEVLEAEAQLGKRYKQELRREVLRLGLLCDKKLYEALLEGSKTMGEAQLLAMKASFEERLSEKMPITTQISGRDDVVSFDGSSYLV
;
A
#
# COMPACT_ATOMS: atom_id res chain seq x y z
N MET A 1 0.81 -17.27 -0.88
CA MET A 1 0.13 -17.54 0.41
C MET A 1 1.10 -17.25 1.55
N ILE A 2 0.58 -16.92 2.73
CA ILE A 2 1.35 -16.92 3.98
C ILE A 2 1.13 -18.29 4.63
N LEU A 3 2.22 -18.95 5.02
CA LEU A 3 2.19 -20.29 5.63
C LEU A 3 2.09 -20.21 7.15
N CYS A 4 2.92 -19.38 7.76
CA CYS A 4 3.01 -19.15 9.20
C CYS A 4 3.74 -17.82 9.45
N ASP A 5 3.62 -17.29 10.65
CA ASP A 5 4.33 -16.08 11.09
C ASP A 5 4.81 -16.21 12.55
N ASN A 6 5.37 -15.12 13.08
CA ASN A 6 5.88 -15.05 14.45
C ASN A 6 4.85 -14.54 15.47
N GLU A 7 3.55 -14.58 15.18
CA GLU A 7 2.52 -14.34 16.19
C GLU A 7 2.26 -15.56 17.07
N VAL A 8 1.69 -15.30 18.25
CA VAL A 8 1.09 -16.34 19.08
C VAL A 8 -0.22 -16.79 18.44
N ASP A 9 -0.29 -18.06 18.08
CA ASP A 9 -1.41 -18.63 17.37
C ASP A 9 -2.53 -19.13 18.28
N ARG A 10 -3.54 -19.80 17.69
CA ARG A 10 -4.70 -20.32 18.42
C ARG A 10 -4.36 -21.45 19.39
N ASP A 11 -3.24 -22.14 19.17
CA ASP A 11 -2.76 -23.23 20.01
C ASP A 11 -1.76 -22.73 21.07
N PHE A 12 -1.58 -21.41 21.15
CA PHE A 12 -0.61 -20.73 21.99
C PHE A 12 0.82 -21.18 21.68
N GLU A 13 1.13 -21.29 20.40
CA GLU A 13 2.46 -21.53 19.87
C GLU A 13 2.95 -20.32 19.05
N LYS A 14 4.26 -20.12 19.00
CA LYS A 14 4.91 -19.03 18.25
C LYS A 14 6.15 -19.57 17.56
N PHE A 15 6.30 -19.35 16.26
CA PHE A 15 7.55 -19.65 15.58
C PHE A 15 8.64 -18.65 15.95
N SER A 16 9.83 -19.16 16.30
CA SER A 16 11.02 -18.32 16.39
C SER A 16 11.44 -17.82 15.01
N THR A 17 12.22 -16.73 14.96
CA THR A 17 12.76 -16.22 13.69
C THR A 17 13.60 -17.29 12.97
N ASP A 18 14.40 -18.04 13.73
CA ASP A 18 15.26 -19.10 13.19
C ASP A 18 14.42 -20.24 12.61
N ALA A 19 13.36 -20.65 13.30
CA ALA A 19 12.44 -21.66 12.79
C ALA A 19 11.75 -21.23 11.49
N LEU A 20 11.32 -19.96 11.37
CA LEU A 20 10.76 -19.45 10.12
C LEU A 20 11.78 -19.54 8.97
N SER A 21 13.05 -19.24 9.26
CA SER A 21 14.14 -19.34 8.29
C SER A 21 14.38 -20.78 7.84
N GLU A 22 14.45 -21.73 8.76
CA GLU A 22 14.61 -23.16 8.46
C GLU A 22 13.43 -23.71 7.65
N LEU A 23 12.20 -23.35 8.04
CA LEU A 23 10.99 -23.73 7.29
C LEU A 23 11.01 -23.18 5.87
N SER A 24 11.60 -22.00 5.64
CA SER A 24 11.67 -21.41 4.31
C SER A 24 12.39 -22.31 3.31
N GLU A 25 13.44 -23.00 3.73
CA GLU A 25 14.17 -23.94 2.88
C GLU A 25 13.39 -25.25 2.71
N LEU A 26 12.84 -25.77 3.81
CA LEU A 26 12.17 -27.07 3.84
C LEU A 26 10.85 -27.10 3.05
N PHE A 27 10.14 -25.97 2.95
CA PHE A 27 8.85 -25.92 2.26
C PHE A 27 8.95 -25.91 0.72
N VAL A 28 10.13 -25.65 0.15
CA VAL A 28 10.31 -25.71 -1.31
C VAL A 28 10.07 -27.15 -1.80
N GLY A 29 9.13 -27.30 -2.73
CA GLY A 29 8.74 -28.60 -3.27
C GLY A 29 7.70 -29.36 -2.44
N LYS A 30 7.21 -28.82 -1.31
CA LYS A 30 6.15 -29.47 -0.52
C LYS A 30 4.78 -29.35 -1.18
N THR A 31 3.99 -30.39 -1.00
CA THR A 31 2.69 -30.56 -1.65
C THR A 31 1.59 -29.89 -0.84
N GLY A 32 0.62 -29.32 -1.55
CA GLY A 32 -0.62 -28.78 -1.01
C GLY A 32 -1.71 -29.85 -0.97
N ILE A 33 -2.31 -30.05 0.20
CA ILE A 33 -3.41 -31.00 0.44
C ILE A 33 -4.63 -30.32 1.08
N PHE A 34 -5.60 -31.10 1.55
CA PHE A 34 -6.81 -30.64 2.24
C PHE A 34 -6.95 -31.33 3.59
N ASP A 35 -7.38 -30.57 4.59
CA ASP A 35 -7.70 -31.03 5.95
C ASP A 35 -6.64 -31.94 6.59
N HIS A 36 -5.37 -31.77 6.23
CA HIS A 36 -4.24 -32.61 6.63
C HIS A 36 -4.41 -34.11 6.27
N GLU A 37 -5.27 -34.45 5.31
CA GLU A 37 -5.49 -35.82 4.87
C GLU A 37 -4.40 -36.29 3.89
N TRP A 38 -3.53 -37.18 4.37
CA TRP A 38 -2.38 -37.70 3.61
C TRP A 38 -2.77 -38.72 2.55
N THR A 39 -3.52 -38.28 1.53
CA THR A 39 -3.94 -39.09 0.39
C THR A 39 -3.35 -38.55 -0.91
N ALA A 40 -3.01 -39.45 -1.84
CA ALA A 40 -2.52 -39.06 -3.16
C ALA A 40 -3.59 -38.33 -4.00
N LYS A 41 -4.87 -38.49 -3.67
CA LYS A 41 -6.00 -37.89 -4.40
C LYS A 41 -6.07 -36.37 -4.23
N ASN A 42 -5.62 -35.88 -3.06
CA ASN A 42 -5.77 -34.50 -2.62
C ASN A 42 -4.54 -33.62 -2.91
N GLN A 43 -3.54 -34.16 -3.61
CA GLN A 43 -2.34 -33.40 -4.02
C GLN A 43 -2.66 -32.50 -5.22
N THR A 44 -2.98 -31.23 -4.95
CA THR A 44 -3.48 -30.29 -5.98
C THR A 44 -2.51 -29.17 -6.31
N ALA A 45 -1.56 -28.89 -5.42
CA ALA A 45 -0.63 -27.78 -5.58
C ALA A 45 0.77 -28.14 -5.07
N ARG A 46 1.79 -27.38 -5.50
CA ARG A 46 3.17 -27.55 -5.05
C ARG A 46 3.86 -26.21 -4.87
N ILE A 47 4.57 -26.05 -3.76
CA ILE A 47 5.39 -24.87 -3.49
C ILE A 47 6.62 -24.94 -4.37
N TYR A 48 6.92 -23.87 -5.10
CA TYR A 48 8.13 -23.76 -5.93
C TYR A 48 9.11 -22.71 -5.42
N ARG A 49 8.65 -21.81 -4.54
CA ARG A 49 9.46 -20.75 -3.95
C ARG A 49 8.88 -20.33 -2.60
N THR A 50 9.76 -19.95 -1.70
CA THR A 50 9.45 -19.33 -0.41
C THR A 50 10.16 -17.98 -0.30
N GLU A 51 9.71 -17.15 0.64
CA GLU A 51 10.28 -15.84 0.93
C GLU A 51 9.96 -15.49 2.38
N LEU A 52 10.96 -15.13 3.16
CA LEU A 52 10.75 -14.53 4.47
C LEU A 52 10.43 -13.05 4.30
N LEU A 53 9.31 -12.64 4.85
CA LEU A 53 8.91 -11.25 4.96
C LEU A 53 9.28 -10.74 6.35
N GLU A 54 9.81 -9.53 6.41
CA GLU A 54 10.00 -8.77 7.64
C GLU A 54 9.37 -7.39 7.44
N ASP A 55 8.46 -7.03 8.33
CA ASP A 55 7.87 -5.69 8.40
C ASP A 55 8.25 -5.10 9.76
N ARG A 56 9.01 -3.99 9.72
CA ARG A 56 9.51 -3.32 10.93
C ARG A 56 8.54 -2.28 11.47
N ASP A 57 7.57 -1.88 10.66
CA ASP A 57 6.55 -0.89 11.05
C ASP A 57 5.33 -1.58 11.70
N ILE A 58 5.19 -2.90 11.51
CA ILE A 58 4.17 -3.74 12.14
C ILE A 58 4.81 -4.53 13.28
N LEU A 59 4.20 -4.44 14.47
CA LEU A 59 4.60 -5.22 15.65
C LEU A 59 3.62 -6.36 15.90
N THR A 60 4.13 -7.49 16.38
CA THR A 60 3.32 -8.58 16.92
C THR A 60 2.67 -8.19 18.25
N SER A 61 1.76 -9.03 18.74
CA SER A 61 1.13 -8.92 20.06
C SER A 61 2.15 -8.88 21.22
N LEU A 62 3.38 -9.34 20.97
CA LEU A 62 4.49 -9.34 21.93
C LEU A 62 5.45 -8.14 21.73
N GLY A 63 5.16 -7.24 20.80
CA GLY A 63 5.98 -6.05 20.51
C GLY A 63 7.24 -6.33 19.67
N GLU A 64 7.33 -7.50 19.03
CA GLU A 64 8.44 -7.85 18.13
C GLU A 64 8.11 -7.45 16.69
N PRO A 65 9.10 -7.11 15.83
CA PRO A 65 8.87 -6.90 14.41
C PRO A 65 8.18 -8.10 13.76
N TYR A 66 7.16 -7.85 12.94
CA TYR A 66 6.39 -8.90 12.28
C TYR A 66 7.24 -9.62 11.24
N LYS A 67 7.23 -10.96 11.29
CA LYS A 67 7.91 -11.83 10.34
C LYS A 67 7.01 -12.96 9.91
N ALA A 68 6.95 -13.20 8.61
CA ALA A 68 6.08 -14.22 8.04
C ALA A 68 6.78 -15.03 6.94
N LEU A 69 6.48 -16.33 6.90
CA LEU A 69 6.91 -17.18 5.80
C LEU A 69 5.88 -17.15 4.68
N LYS A 70 6.24 -16.51 3.57
CA LYS A 70 5.45 -16.50 2.35
C LYS A 70 5.87 -17.65 1.45
N ALA A 71 4.89 -18.34 0.88
CA ALA A 71 5.09 -19.36 -0.14
C ALA A 71 4.39 -19.00 -1.44
N PHE A 72 5.02 -19.41 -2.54
CA PHE A 72 4.48 -19.37 -3.88
C PHE A 72 4.25 -20.81 -4.32
N ALA A 73 2.99 -21.13 -4.57
CA ALA A 73 2.58 -22.44 -5.06
C ALA A 73 1.96 -22.31 -6.45
N TYR A 74 2.08 -23.39 -7.23
CA TYR A 74 1.37 -23.54 -8.49
C TYR A 74 0.43 -24.74 -8.38
N MET A 75 -0.62 -24.71 -9.21
CA MET A 75 -1.52 -25.83 -9.42
C MET A 75 -1.76 -26.01 -10.92
N LEU A 76 -2.03 -27.24 -11.36
CA LEU A 76 -2.31 -27.49 -12.76
C LEU A 76 -3.67 -26.90 -13.13
N LYS A 77 -3.70 -26.06 -14.17
CA LYS A 77 -4.94 -25.53 -14.74
C LYS A 77 -5.56 -26.57 -15.68
N SER A 78 -6.35 -27.47 -15.09
CA SER A 78 -7.08 -28.54 -15.77
C SER A 78 -8.55 -28.52 -15.39
N GLU A 79 -9.42 -29.18 -16.16
CA GLU A 79 -10.85 -29.31 -15.86
C GLU A 79 -11.10 -29.80 -14.42
N LYS A 80 -10.35 -30.82 -13.97
CA LYS A 80 -10.42 -31.33 -12.58
C LYS A 80 -10.23 -30.26 -11.51
N ASN A 81 -9.38 -29.26 -11.75
CA ASN A 81 -8.97 -28.27 -10.74
C ASN A 81 -9.66 -26.92 -10.96
N LEU A 82 -10.49 -26.78 -12.00
CA LEU A 82 -11.07 -25.50 -12.38
C LEU A 82 -11.96 -24.93 -11.28
N GLU A 83 -12.78 -25.78 -10.67
CA GLU A 83 -13.65 -25.41 -9.54
C GLU A 83 -12.83 -24.91 -8.34
N LEU A 84 -11.81 -25.67 -7.92
CA LEU A 84 -10.91 -25.27 -6.84
C LEU A 84 -10.19 -23.95 -7.14
N ILE A 85 -9.71 -23.75 -8.38
CA ILE A 85 -9.11 -22.47 -8.79
C ILE A 85 -10.12 -21.34 -8.60
N SER A 86 -11.36 -21.52 -9.06
CA SER A 86 -12.43 -20.53 -8.89
C SER A 86 -12.77 -20.27 -7.43
N GLU A 87 -12.78 -21.29 -6.56
CA GLU A 87 -12.99 -21.10 -5.12
C GLU A 87 -11.86 -20.30 -4.47
N ILE A 88 -10.60 -20.56 -4.84
CA ILE A 88 -9.44 -19.78 -4.36
C ILE A 88 -9.51 -18.34 -4.89
N GLU A 89 -9.83 -18.15 -6.17
CA GLU A 89 -9.99 -16.85 -6.80
C GLU A 89 -11.17 -16.06 -6.24
N ALA A 90 -12.23 -16.74 -5.80
CA ALA A 90 -13.35 -16.14 -5.09
C ALA A 90 -13.01 -15.83 -3.62
N GLY A 91 -11.98 -16.45 -3.06
CA GLY A 91 -11.60 -16.33 -1.65
C GLY A 91 -12.42 -17.24 -0.71
N ILE A 92 -13.11 -18.24 -1.26
CA ILE A 92 -13.82 -19.27 -0.50
C ILE A 92 -12.81 -20.26 0.10
N LYS A 93 -11.81 -20.68 -0.70
CA LYS A 93 -10.68 -21.52 -0.24
C LYS A 93 -9.49 -20.62 0.02
N LYS A 94 -9.43 -20.07 1.23
CA LYS A 94 -8.45 -19.04 1.58
C LYS A 94 -7.48 -19.52 2.66
N GLU A 95 -7.97 -20.09 3.72
CA GLU A 95 -7.19 -20.41 4.90
C GLU A 95 -6.28 -21.62 4.65
N VAL A 96 -5.05 -21.54 5.14
CA VAL A 96 -4.08 -22.64 5.04
C VAL A 96 -3.42 -22.92 6.38
N SER A 97 -3.00 -24.15 6.58
CA SER A 97 -2.23 -24.61 7.73
C SER A 97 -1.00 -25.34 7.25
N ILE A 98 -0.01 -25.52 8.12
CA ILE A 98 1.20 -26.27 7.82
C ILE A 98 1.37 -27.47 8.75
N GLY A 99 1.86 -28.57 8.19
CA GLY A 99 2.35 -29.71 8.95
C GLY A 99 3.87 -29.66 9.01
N CYS A 100 4.45 -29.56 10.20
CA CYS A 100 5.90 -29.61 10.41
C CYS A 100 6.26 -30.31 11.72
N SER A 101 7.53 -30.64 11.88
CA SER A 101 8.09 -31.19 13.12
C SER A 101 9.22 -30.33 13.64
N LEU A 102 9.29 -30.25 14.97
CA LEU A 102 10.18 -29.37 15.71
C LEU A 102 10.84 -30.19 16.82
N LYS A 103 12.11 -29.94 17.10
CA LYS A 103 12.84 -30.65 18.16
C LYS A 103 12.67 -29.96 19.51
N LYS A 104 12.36 -28.67 19.52
CA LYS A 104 12.40 -27.87 20.74
C LYS A 104 11.22 -26.90 20.82
N ARG A 105 10.54 -26.92 21.96
CA ARG A 105 9.44 -26.01 22.32
C ARG A 105 9.71 -25.45 23.70
N LEU A 106 9.84 -24.14 23.85
CA LEU A 106 10.19 -23.50 25.12
C LEU A 106 9.03 -22.69 25.69
N CYS A 107 8.76 -22.85 26.98
CA CYS A 107 7.76 -22.06 27.69
C CYS A 107 8.21 -20.60 27.81
N SER A 108 7.38 -19.67 27.37
CA SER A 108 7.60 -18.21 27.49
C SER A 108 7.75 -17.69 28.92
N VAL A 109 7.16 -18.38 29.92
CA VAL A 109 7.20 -17.94 31.33
C VAL A 109 8.51 -18.35 32.02
N CYS A 110 9.00 -19.57 31.78
CA CYS A 110 10.12 -20.14 32.53
C CYS A 110 11.29 -20.66 31.69
N GLY A 111 11.16 -20.69 30.36
CA GLY A 111 12.20 -21.15 29.44
C GLY A 111 12.44 -22.66 29.40
N LEU A 112 11.71 -23.46 30.18
CA LEU A 112 11.81 -24.92 30.17
C LEU A 112 11.10 -25.51 28.95
N ALA A 113 11.57 -26.68 28.53
CA ALA A 113 10.96 -27.42 27.43
C ALA A 113 9.52 -27.85 27.76
N GLU A 114 8.69 -28.07 26.75
CA GLU A 114 7.35 -28.63 26.91
C GLU A 114 7.39 -29.95 27.69
N GLY A 115 6.49 -30.09 28.68
CA GLY A 115 6.50 -31.19 29.65
C GLY A 115 7.49 -31.06 30.80
N GLY A 116 8.42 -30.10 30.75
CA GLY A 116 9.39 -29.81 31.81
C GLY A 116 8.90 -28.83 32.89
N CYS A 117 7.74 -28.21 32.72
CA CYS A 117 7.13 -27.30 33.69
C CYS A 117 5.61 -27.51 33.81
N GLY A 118 5.01 -26.99 34.89
CA GLY A 118 3.56 -27.04 35.13
C GLY A 118 2.75 -25.88 34.52
N HIS A 119 3.37 -25.04 33.69
CA HIS A 119 2.68 -23.92 33.05
C HIS A 119 1.74 -24.41 31.95
N ILE A 120 0.52 -23.88 31.92
CA ILE A 120 -0.53 -24.29 30.97
C ILE A 120 -0.63 -23.24 29.87
N LYS A 121 -0.56 -23.69 28.62
CA LYS A 121 -0.78 -22.89 27.40
C LYS A 121 -2.05 -22.04 27.53
N GLY A 122 -1.95 -20.75 27.24
CA GLY A 122 -3.06 -19.79 27.28
C GLY A 122 -3.42 -19.22 28.66
N ARG A 123 -2.75 -19.65 29.74
CA ARG A 123 -2.92 -19.02 31.07
C ARG A 123 -1.93 -17.88 31.28
N GLU A 124 -2.33 -16.90 32.07
CA GLU A 124 -1.46 -15.82 32.51
C GLU A 124 -0.78 -16.14 33.85
N TYR A 125 0.51 -15.84 33.93
CA TYR A 125 1.33 -15.96 35.13
C TYR A 125 2.07 -14.64 35.34
N GLU A 126 1.83 -13.98 36.47
CA GLU A 126 2.47 -12.69 36.80
C GLU A 126 2.29 -11.64 35.68
N GLY A 127 1.13 -11.64 35.02
CA GLY A 127 0.82 -10.73 33.90
C GLY A 127 1.45 -11.12 32.56
N LYS A 128 2.07 -12.30 32.44
CA LYS A 128 2.62 -12.83 31.19
C LYS A 128 1.79 -14.01 30.69
N LEU A 129 1.38 -13.96 29.42
CA LEU A 129 0.70 -15.07 28.75
C LEU A 129 1.68 -16.25 28.55
N CYS A 130 1.28 -17.44 28.96
CA CYS A 130 2.03 -18.67 28.69
C CYS A 130 1.72 -19.18 27.29
N TYR A 131 2.66 -18.99 26.36
CA TYR A 131 2.76 -19.68 25.07
C TYR A 131 4.07 -20.46 24.96
N PHE A 132 4.19 -21.30 23.93
CA PHE A 132 5.42 -22.04 23.64
C PHE A 132 6.07 -21.55 22.34
N GLU A 133 7.33 -21.16 22.43
CA GLU A 133 8.11 -20.77 21.27
C GLU A 133 8.79 -21.99 20.64
N LEU A 134 8.69 -22.07 19.31
CA LEU A 134 9.05 -23.21 18.49
C LEU A 134 10.42 -23.01 17.85
N PHE A 135 11.32 -23.98 18.03
CA PHE A 135 12.70 -23.96 17.57
C PHE A 135 13.11 -25.29 16.93
N ASP A 136 14.26 -25.28 16.25
CA ASP A 136 14.95 -26.45 15.72
C ASP A 136 14.03 -27.31 14.84
N VAL A 137 13.66 -26.79 13.68
CA VAL A 137 12.77 -27.46 12.72
C VAL A 137 13.46 -28.71 12.19
N SER A 138 12.83 -29.88 12.35
CA SER A 138 13.36 -31.15 11.86
C SER A 138 12.88 -31.51 10.46
N ASP A 139 11.62 -31.24 10.15
CA ASP A 139 11.03 -31.53 8.83
C ASP A 139 9.77 -30.68 8.60
N ALA A 140 9.44 -30.46 7.34
CA ALA A 140 8.18 -29.88 6.89
C ALA A 140 7.44 -30.93 6.05
N TYR A 141 6.23 -31.32 6.42
CA TYR A 141 5.53 -32.41 5.74
C TYR A 141 4.73 -31.91 4.55
N GLU A 142 3.87 -30.93 4.80
CA GLU A 142 2.88 -30.45 3.85
C GLU A 142 2.33 -29.08 4.27
N TRP A 143 1.58 -28.47 3.36
CA TRP A 143 0.65 -27.41 3.70
C TRP A 143 -0.75 -27.81 3.22
N SER A 144 -1.77 -27.36 3.92
CA SER A 144 -3.14 -27.81 3.69
C SER A 144 -4.10 -26.63 3.63
N PHE A 145 -5.09 -26.69 2.75
CA PHE A 145 -6.30 -25.89 2.92
C PHE A 145 -7.08 -26.41 4.12
N VAL A 146 -7.59 -25.51 4.95
CA VAL A 146 -8.38 -25.81 6.15
C VAL A 146 -9.47 -24.77 6.31
N ALA A 147 -10.50 -25.04 7.10
CA ALA A 147 -11.53 -24.03 7.42
C ALA A 147 -11.05 -23.05 8.51
N VAL A 148 -10.26 -23.53 9.47
CA VAL A 148 -9.74 -22.74 10.59
C VAL A 148 -8.25 -23.08 10.76
N PRO A 149 -7.33 -22.16 10.45
CA PRO A 149 -5.91 -22.38 10.65
C PRO A 149 -5.51 -22.05 12.08
N ALA A 150 -4.46 -22.72 12.60
CA ALA A 150 -3.85 -22.34 13.88
C ALA A 150 -3.34 -20.90 13.81
N GLN A 151 -2.54 -20.62 12.79
CA GLN A 151 -1.98 -19.31 12.46
C GLN A 151 -3.06 -18.41 11.82
N ARG A 152 -3.46 -17.34 12.50
CA ARG A 152 -4.63 -16.52 12.11
C ARG A 152 -4.48 -15.86 10.74
N ALA A 153 -3.27 -15.47 10.37
CA ALA A 153 -2.97 -14.82 9.09
C ALA A 153 -2.58 -15.82 7.97
N ALA A 154 -2.49 -17.12 8.27
CA ALA A 154 -2.11 -18.12 7.31
C ALA A 154 -3.23 -18.32 6.27
N GLY A 155 -2.87 -18.10 5.00
CA GLY A 155 -3.81 -18.24 3.91
C GLY A 155 -3.29 -17.73 2.57
N VAL A 156 -4.11 -17.96 1.55
CA VAL A 156 -3.93 -17.39 0.23
C VAL A 156 -4.08 -15.87 0.31
N VAL A 157 -2.94 -15.20 0.38
CA VAL A 157 -2.89 -13.77 0.15
C VAL A 157 -3.14 -13.49 -1.33
N LYS A 158 -4.31 -12.93 -1.62
CA LYS A 158 -4.47 -12.20 -2.87
C LYS A 158 -3.57 -10.98 -2.75
N ARG A 159 -2.50 -10.96 -3.53
CA ARG A 159 -1.98 -9.68 -3.98
C ARG A 159 -3.14 -9.11 -4.79
N PHE A 160 -3.73 -7.99 -4.37
CA PHE A 160 -4.53 -7.16 -5.27
C PHE A 160 -3.59 -6.65 -6.37
N GLY A 161 -3.24 -7.56 -7.28
CA GLY A 161 -2.49 -7.30 -8.48
C GLY A 161 -3.46 -6.69 -9.48
N GLY A 162 -3.69 -5.40 -9.33
CA GLY A 162 -4.42 -4.58 -10.30
C GLY A 162 -4.18 -3.09 -10.09
N ALA A 163 -4.05 -2.65 -8.84
CA ALA A 163 -3.99 -1.24 -8.53
C ALA A 163 -2.67 -0.85 -7.86
N LYS A 164 -1.59 -0.72 -8.63
CA LYS A 164 -0.45 0.09 -8.15
C LYS A 164 -0.81 1.59 -8.09
N THR A 165 -1.99 1.94 -8.56
CA THR A 165 -2.53 3.29 -8.70
C THR A 165 -4.01 3.29 -8.30
N LEU A 166 -4.51 4.42 -7.81
CA LEU A 166 -5.94 4.63 -7.54
C LEU A 166 -6.82 4.25 -8.73
N LYS A 167 -6.36 4.53 -9.96
CA LYS A 167 -7.03 4.14 -11.20
C LYS A 167 -7.30 2.63 -11.28
N GLY A 168 -6.28 1.81 -11.02
CA GLY A 168 -6.44 0.35 -11.07
C GLY A 168 -7.33 -0.20 -9.96
N PHE A 169 -7.53 0.55 -8.87
CA PHE A 169 -8.46 0.16 -7.80
C PHE A 169 -9.90 0.42 -8.25
N VAL A 170 -10.13 1.60 -8.81
CA VAL A 170 -11.44 2.02 -9.34
C VAL A 170 -11.91 1.10 -10.48
N GLU A 171 -10.99 0.60 -11.32
CA GLU A 171 -11.28 -0.37 -12.38
C GLU A 171 -11.57 -1.79 -11.87
N SER A 172 -11.38 -2.06 -10.57
CA SER A 172 -11.68 -3.36 -9.95
C SER A 172 -13.16 -3.50 -9.57
N LEU A 173 -13.62 -4.74 -9.34
CA LEU A 173 -14.99 -5.03 -8.89
C LEU A 173 -15.35 -4.26 -7.61
N GLU A 174 -14.43 -4.20 -6.64
CA GLU A 174 -14.63 -3.51 -5.36
C GLU A 174 -14.60 -1.98 -5.49
N GLY A 175 -13.75 -1.45 -6.38
CA GLY A 175 -13.60 0.00 -6.56
C GLY A 175 -14.55 0.61 -7.60
N SER A 176 -15.26 -0.21 -8.36
CA SER A 176 -16.20 0.23 -9.41
C SER A 176 -17.27 1.21 -8.93
N VAL A 177 -17.67 1.11 -7.66
CA VAL A 177 -18.62 2.04 -7.02
C VAL A 177 -18.11 3.48 -6.96
N PHE A 178 -16.79 3.68 -7.00
CA PHE A 178 -16.15 5.00 -6.98
C PHE A 178 -15.79 5.53 -8.38
N ALA A 179 -16.18 4.85 -9.46
CA ALA A 179 -15.79 5.22 -10.82
C ALA A 179 -16.23 6.65 -11.20
N ALA A 180 -17.49 7.00 -10.91
CA ALA A 180 -18.01 8.34 -11.21
C ALA A 180 -17.30 9.43 -10.41
N GLU A 181 -17.02 9.18 -9.12
CA GLU A 181 -16.29 10.14 -8.26
C GLU A 181 -14.84 10.30 -8.74
N TYR A 182 -14.19 9.21 -9.11
CA TYR A 182 -12.82 9.22 -9.64
C TYR A 182 -12.72 10.00 -10.96
N GLU A 183 -13.69 9.85 -11.87
CA GLU A 183 -13.73 10.62 -13.12
C GLU A 183 -13.82 12.14 -12.87
N VAL A 184 -14.64 12.56 -11.91
CA VAL A 184 -14.75 13.98 -11.52
C VAL A 184 -13.42 14.49 -10.96
N LEU A 185 -12.81 13.75 -10.02
CA LEU A 185 -11.52 14.11 -9.43
C LEU A 185 -10.39 14.16 -10.47
N GLU A 186 -10.39 13.26 -11.44
CA GLU A 186 -9.41 13.26 -12.53
C GLU A 186 -9.57 14.50 -13.43
N ALA A 187 -10.80 14.87 -13.76
CA ALA A 187 -11.10 16.09 -14.52
C ALA A 187 -10.66 17.36 -13.78
N GLU A 188 -10.96 17.47 -12.47
CA GLU A 188 -10.53 18.59 -11.63
C GLU A 188 -9.01 18.67 -11.51
N ALA A 189 -8.33 17.53 -11.31
CA ALA A 189 -6.87 17.49 -11.23
C ALA A 189 -6.20 17.91 -12.55
N GLN A 190 -6.78 17.54 -13.70
CA GLN A 190 -6.32 18.01 -15.01
C GLN A 190 -6.52 19.52 -15.18
N LEU A 191 -7.65 20.06 -14.72
CA LEU A 191 -7.92 21.50 -14.74
C LEU A 191 -6.91 22.25 -13.86
N GLY A 192 -6.66 21.78 -12.64
CA GLY A 192 -5.67 22.34 -11.73
C GLY A 192 -4.24 22.33 -12.30
N LYS A 193 -3.86 21.28 -13.03
CA LYS A 193 -2.57 21.21 -13.74
C LYS A 193 -2.46 22.28 -14.82
N ARG A 194 -3.51 22.47 -15.63
CA ARG A 194 -3.55 23.52 -16.68
C ARG A 194 -3.47 24.91 -16.07
N TYR A 195 -4.32 25.19 -15.08
CA TYR A 195 -4.31 26.46 -14.35
C TYR A 195 -2.94 26.77 -13.73
N LYS A 196 -2.30 25.80 -13.06
CA LYS A 196 -0.96 26.01 -12.48
C LYS A 196 0.12 26.25 -13.55
N GLN A 197 -0.02 25.66 -14.74
CA GLN A 197 0.90 25.93 -15.86
C GLN A 197 0.69 27.33 -16.44
N GLU A 198 -0.55 27.75 -16.62
CA GLU A 198 -0.89 29.10 -17.09
C GLU A 198 -0.42 30.17 -16.12
N LEU A 199 -0.66 29.97 -14.82
CA LEU A 199 -0.20 30.89 -13.79
C LEU A 199 1.34 31.03 -13.78
N ARG A 200 2.08 29.93 -13.94
CA ARG A 200 3.55 29.98 -14.09
C ARG A 200 3.98 30.76 -15.32
N ARG A 201 3.35 30.51 -16.48
CA ARG A 201 3.64 31.24 -17.72
C ARG A 201 3.40 32.73 -17.55
N GLU A 202 2.33 33.08 -16.85
CA GLU A 202 1.97 34.46 -16.59
C GLU A 202 2.99 35.15 -15.67
N VAL A 203 3.41 34.50 -14.59
CA VAL A 203 4.48 35.01 -13.72
C VAL A 203 5.78 35.22 -14.50
N LEU A 204 6.16 34.27 -15.36
CA LEU A 204 7.37 34.41 -16.20
C LEU A 204 7.23 35.54 -17.23
N ARG A 205 6.06 35.70 -17.85
CA ARG A 205 5.76 36.78 -18.79
C ARG A 205 5.85 38.14 -18.11
N LEU A 206 5.22 38.31 -16.94
CA LEU A 206 5.24 39.55 -16.17
C LEU A 206 6.65 39.85 -15.65
N GLY A 207 7.38 38.83 -15.17
CA GLY A 207 8.77 38.96 -14.77
C GLY A 207 9.66 39.46 -15.91
N LEU A 208 9.51 38.90 -17.11
CA LEU A 208 10.24 39.33 -18.31
C LEU A 208 9.96 40.81 -18.67
N LEU A 209 8.72 41.26 -18.55
CA LEU A 209 8.35 42.66 -18.80
C LEU A 209 8.94 43.61 -17.74
N CYS A 210 9.05 43.16 -16.49
CA CYS A 210 9.71 43.94 -15.43
C CYS A 210 11.21 44.12 -15.71
N ASP A 211 11.92 43.01 -15.96
CA ASP A 211 13.35 42.98 -16.29
C ASP A 211 13.67 41.70 -17.08
N LYS A 212 14.41 41.86 -18.20
CA LYS A 212 14.80 40.75 -19.09
C LYS A 212 15.54 39.63 -18.36
N LYS A 213 16.30 39.93 -17.30
CA LYS A 213 17.07 38.94 -16.52
C LYS A 213 16.19 38.08 -15.61
N LEU A 214 14.97 38.51 -15.28
CA LEU A 214 14.10 37.78 -14.36
C LEU A 214 13.54 36.49 -14.96
N TYR A 215 13.37 36.44 -16.28
CA TYR A 215 12.86 35.23 -16.94
C TYR A 215 13.77 34.02 -16.68
N GLU A 216 15.06 34.15 -16.98
CA GLU A 216 16.04 33.08 -16.78
C GLU A 216 16.19 32.71 -15.30
N ALA A 217 16.20 33.72 -14.41
CA ALA A 217 16.31 33.49 -12.98
C ALA A 217 15.11 32.73 -12.38
N LEU A 218 13.91 32.91 -12.94
CA LEU A 218 12.67 32.32 -12.41
C LEU A 218 12.24 31.04 -13.12
N LEU A 219 12.78 30.74 -14.30
CA LEU A 219 12.34 29.63 -15.14
C LEU A 219 12.35 28.29 -14.38
N GLU A 220 13.47 27.95 -13.75
CA GLU A 220 13.57 26.70 -12.96
C GLU A 220 12.86 26.82 -11.60
N GLY A 221 13.00 27.96 -10.91
CA GLY A 221 12.40 28.18 -9.59
C GLY A 221 10.87 28.04 -9.62
N SER A 222 10.22 28.60 -10.64
CA SER A 222 8.75 28.60 -10.81
C SER A 222 8.15 27.20 -10.93
N LYS A 223 8.92 26.19 -11.37
CA LYS A 223 8.44 24.81 -11.49
C LYS A 223 8.09 24.21 -10.13
N THR A 224 8.84 24.57 -9.09
CA THR A 224 8.67 24.03 -7.73
C THR A 224 7.70 24.84 -6.86
N MET A 225 7.38 26.07 -7.27
CA MET A 225 6.51 26.96 -6.49
C MET A 225 5.08 26.42 -6.33
N GLY A 226 4.52 26.66 -5.15
CA GLY A 226 3.10 26.48 -4.84
C GLY A 226 2.24 27.58 -5.48
N GLU A 227 0.92 27.40 -5.48
CA GLU A 227 -0.03 28.37 -6.04
C GLU A 227 0.09 29.74 -5.36
N ALA A 228 0.05 29.77 -4.02
CA ALA A 228 0.10 31.02 -3.26
C ALA A 228 1.36 31.85 -3.58
N GLN A 229 2.50 31.20 -3.76
CA GLN A 229 3.75 31.87 -4.13
C GLN A 229 3.67 32.47 -5.53
N LEU A 230 3.11 31.73 -6.49
CA LEU A 230 2.94 32.21 -7.86
C LEU A 230 1.96 33.39 -7.92
N LEU A 231 0.86 33.35 -7.16
CA LEU A 231 -0.10 34.46 -7.07
C LEU A 231 0.54 35.71 -6.45
N ALA A 232 1.31 35.56 -5.36
CA ALA A 232 2.00 36.68 -4.74
C ALA A 232 3.01 37.34 -5.70
N MET A 233 3.77 36.52 -6.45
CA MET A 233 4.68 37.03 -7.47
C MET A 233 3.95 37.71 -8.62
N LYS A 234 2.85 37.12 -9.10
CA LYS A 234 2.00 37.71 -10.13
C LYS A 234 1.54 39.11 -9.72
N ALA A 235 0.95 39.24 -8.52
CA ALA A 235 0.47 40.51 -8.00
C ALA A 235 1.59 41.55 -7.90
N SER A 236 2.76 41.17 -7.37
CA SER A 236 3.91 42.07 -7.24
C SER A 236 4.44 42.56 -8.61
N PHE A 237 4.47 41.69 -9.63
CA PHE A 237 4.87 42.11 -10.96
C PHE A 237 3.81 42.94 -11.67
N GLU A 238 2.53 42.67 -11.48
CA GLU A 238 1.43 43.50 -12.00
C GLU A 238 1.49 44.92 -11.42
N GLU A 239 1.70 45.06 -10.12
CA GLU A 239 1.90 46.36 -9.44
C GLU A 239 3.11 47.10 -9.99
N ARG A 240 4.26 46.41 -10.10
CA ARG A 240 5.48 47.04 -10.65
C ARG A 240 5.32 47.46 -12.12
N LEU A 241 4.54 46.70 -12.90
CA LEU A 241 4.27 47.04 -14.30
C LEU A 241 3.27 48.17 -14.45
N SER A 242 2.27 48.28 -13.57
CA SER A 242 1.33 49.40 -13.61
C SER A 242 2.04 50.73 -13.34
N GLU A 243 3.05 50.74 -12.46
CA GLU A 243 3.91 51.90 -12.22
C GLU A 243 4.82 52.21 -13.42
N LYS A 244 5.45 51.19 -14.01
CA LYS A 244 6.46 51.36 -15.07
C LYS A 244 5.86 51.60 -16.46
N MET A 245 4.71 50.99 -16.72
CA MET A 245 3.98 51.00 -17.99
C MET A 245 2.47 51.13 -17.70
N PRO A 246 2.03 52.30 -17.21
CA PRO A 246 0.62 52.52 -16.90
C PRO A 246 -0.23 52.35 -18.16
N ILE A 247 -1.35 51.64 -18.03
CA ILE A 247 -2.31 51.49 -19.11
C ILE A 247 -3.00 52.84 -19.30
N THR A 248 -2.56 53.61 -20.28
CA THR A 248 -3.22 54.86 -20.66
C THR A 248 -4.29 54.58 -21.71
N THR A 249 -5.49 55.11 -21.51
CA THR A 249 -6.53 55.08 -22.54
C THR A 249 -6.17 56.04 -23.66
N GLN A 250 -6.38 55.64 -24.91
CA GLN A 250 -6.18 56.51 -26.09
C GLN A 250 -7.15 57.70 -26.14
N ILE A 251 -8.21 57.65 -25.33
CA ILE A 251 -9.20 58.72 -25.17
C ILE A 251 -8.82 59.51 -23.91
N SER A 252 -8.58 60.81 -24.07
CA SER A 252 -8.36 61.76 -22.98
C SER A 252 -9.65 61.98 -22.18
N GLY A 253 -9.58 61.94 -20.84
CA GLY A 253 -10.65 62.42 -19.95
C GLY A 253 -11.54 61.37 -19.29
N ARG A 254 -11.03 60.18 -18.93
CA ARG A 254 -11.86 59.14 -18.28
C ARG A 254 -11.85 59.15 -16.76
N ASP A 255 -10.92 59.88 -16.13
CA ASP A 255 -10.86 60.05 -14.66
C ASP A 255 -11.50 61.36 -14.18
N ASP A 256 -11.91 62.24 -15.12
CA ASP A 256 -12.77 63.38 -14.84
C ASP A 256 -14.17 63.10 -15.39
N VAL A 257 -15.20 63.17 -14.54
CA VAL A 257 -16.58 63.20 -15.02
C VAL A 257 -16.82 64.58 -15.64
N VAL A 258 -16.52 64.73 -16.92
CA VAL A 258 -16.87 65.93 -17.68
C VAL A 258 -18.31 65.77 -18.17
N SER A 259 -19.19 66.70 -17.79
CA SER A 259 -20.55 66.74 -18.32
C SER A 259 -20.51 66.90 -19.84
N PHE A 260 -21.12 65.97 -20.57
CA PHE A 260 -21.25 66.07 -22.03
C PHE A 260 -22.22 67.21 -22.37
N ASP A 261 -21.72 68.30 -22.94
CA ASP A 261 -22.54 69.46 -23.36
C ASP A 261 -22.74 69.55 -24.88
N GLY A 262 -22.14 68.64 -25.65
CA GLY A 262 -22.30 68.54 -27.11
C GLY A 262 -21.75 69.74 -27.90
N SER A 263 -21.12 70.72 -27.26
CA SER A 263 -20.68 71.96 -27.91
C SER A 263 -19.50 71.77 -28.88
N SER A 264 -18.71 70.70 -28.70
CA SER A 264 -17.56 70.36 -29.55
C SER A 264 -17.93 69.71 -30.89
N TYR A 265 -19.21 69.47 -31.17
CA TYR A 265 -19.69 68.78 -32.38
C TYR A 265 -20.70 69.57 -33.21
N LEU A 266 -20.94 70.84 -32.86
CA LEU A 266 -21.70 71.77 -33.70
C LEU A 266 -20.72 72.49 -34.63
N VAL A 267 -20.65 72.02 -35.89
CA VAL A 267 -20.09 72.77 -37.02
C VAL A 267 -21.20 73.60 -37.66
#